data_AF-A0A2V2ZVK3-F1
#
_entry.id   AF-A0A2V2ZVK3-F1
#
_cell.length_a   1.000
_cell.length_b   1.000
_cell.length_c   1.000
_cell.angle_alpha   90.00
_cell.angle_beta   90.00
_cell.angle_gamma   90.00
#
_symmetry.space_group_name_H-M   'P 1'
#
loop_
_entity.id
_entity.type
_entity.pdbx_description
1 polymer ?
#
loop_
_entity_poly.entity_id
_entity_poly.type
_entity_poly.pdbx_seq_one_letter_code
_entity_poly.pdbx_strand_id
1 'polypeptide(L)'
;MYKNLLKNRTALYLAVNYPNSTAHASEKNYVVYDSTKDAYDDNSMFKRETHEFWIDKNGKKQFYKGKEGKSYVWEFEEALKEVEELGRSNKTKTFTCGNNSTKSDNINAKDIVTYHIYHDNKIEKHIPKKIKEGNETRYKYVYHDSIGNEHEITTVDWHTTKEKGVGQVYNTKPTHSKVLSDQYVSEGNTSRRVKYENGDIAEYGTHPKKGIIWLLYKAGKNNVELIKMPDSLNYKKDGVSIAYSFSKTQRRYTGADSFAGFIGYLAKSGYKLTTTGSCFSEGSSFPSQEHCNGRSVDTLYLGIVEQDQKVIDSAIFFHFTEVLKGINEYCQKLKRAGNGGSLHNSHLHSGNFNSSVIKTIKEK
;
A
#
# COMPACT_ATOMS: atom_id res chain seq x y z
N MET A 1 13.35 -29.65 -15.11
CA MET A 1 14.80 -29.80 -14.86
C MET A 1 15.13 -30.50 -13.54
N TYR A 2 14.37 -30.30 -12.45
CA TYR A 2 14.69 -30.89 -11.13
C TYR A 2 13.82 -32.08 -10.69
N LYS A 3 13.21 -32.83 -11.63
CA LYS A 3 12.32 -33.95 -11.28
C LYS A 3 13.13 -34.98 -10.47
N ASN A 4 12.68 -35.26 -9.25
CA ASN A 4 13.33 -36.14 -8.28
C ASN A 4 14.68 -35.67 -7.68
N LEU A 5 15.09 -34.40 -7.84
CA LEU A 5 16.37 -33.92 -7.27
C LEU A 5 16.22 -33.18 -5.92
N LEU A 6 15.05 -32.61 -5.62
CA LEU A 6 14.80 -31.82 -4.40
C LEU A 6 14.48 -32.71 -3.19
N LYS A 7 15.40 -33.61 -2.82
CA LYS A 7 15.18 -34.63 -1.78
C LYS A 7 15.54 -34.18 -0.36
N ASN A 8 16.30 -33.10 -0.20
CA ASN A 8 16.72 -32.59 1.10
C ASN A 8 16.89 -31.05 1.05
N ARG A 9 17.08 -30.42 2.22
CA ARG A 9 17.20 -28.95 2.31
C ARG A 9 18.42 -28.39 1.56
N THR A 10 19.53 -29.13 1.54
CA THR A 10 20.73 -28.75 0.79
C THR A 10 20.44 -28.74 -0.70
N ALA A 11 19.70 -29.74 -1.21
CA ALA A 11 19.26 -29.80 -2.60
C ALA A 11 18.35 -28.63 -2.96
N LEU A 12 17.46 -28.23 -2.06
CA LEU A 12 16.61 -27.05 -2.26
C LEU A 12 17.43 -25.77 -2.35
N TYR A 13 18.42 -25.59 -1.46
CA TYR A 13 19.30 -24.41 -1.49
C TYR A 13 20.15 -24.37 -2.76
N LEU A 14 20.76 -25.50 -3.14
CA LEU A 14 21.59 -25.60 -4.34
C LEU A 14 20.77 -25.41 -5.62
N ALA A 15 19.52 -25.87 -5.69
CA ALA A 15 18.68 -25.67 -6.87
C ALA A 15 18.43 -24.20 -7.23
N VAL A 16 18.52 -23.30 -6.25
CA VAL A 16 18.35 -21.85 -6.44
C VAL A 16 19.69 -21.18 -6.72
N ASN A 17 20.72 -21.48 -5.93
CA ASN A 17 21.97 -20.72 -5.92
C ASN A 17 23.09 -21.38 -6.75
N TYR A 18 23.11 -22.71 -6.83
CA TYR A 18 24.10 -23.50 -7.55
C TYR A 18 23.44 -24.68 -8.29
N PRO A 19 22.56 -24.40 -9.29
CA PRO A 19 21.76 -25.39 -10.00
C PRO A 19 22.49 -26.67 -10.41
N ASN A 20 23.72 -26.55 -10.92
CA ASN A 20 24.53 -27.66 -11.42
C ASN A 20 24.95 -28.63 -10.31
N SER A 21 25.11 -28.14 -9.08
CA SER A 21 25.52 -28.95 -7.92
C SER A 21 24.34 -29.66 -7.25
N THR A 22 23.10 -29.35 -7.64
CA THR A 22 21.86 -29.90 -7.04
C THR A 22 21.81 -31.42 -7.09
N ALA A 23 22.29 -32.04 -8.17
CA ALA A 23 22.30 -33.49 -8.33
C ALA A 23 23.18 -34.20 -7.28
N HIS A 24 24.17 -33.48 -6.74
CA HIS A 24 25.16 -33.97 -5.79
C HIS A 24 24.84 -33.57 -4.34
N ALA A 25 23.64 -33.05 -4.06
CA ALA A 25 23.25 -32.56 -2.74
C ALA A 25 23.22 -33.62 -1.62
N SER A 26 23.48 -34.89 -1.95
CA SER A 26 23.65 -36.00 -1.00
C SER A 26 25.09 -36.50 -0.89
N GLU A 27 26.00 -35.97 -1.71
CA GLU A 27 27.41 -36.35 -1.76
C GLU A 27 28.22 -35.38 -0.90
N LYS A 28 28.44 -35.73 0.37
CA LYS A 28 29.08 -34.83 1.35
C LYS A 28 30.35 -34.15 0.85
N ASN A 29 31.23 -34.91 0.19
CA ASN A 29 32.54 -34.43 -0.26
C ASN A 29 32.53 -33.81 -1.67
N TYR A 30 31.34 -33.64 -2.27
CA TYR A 30 31.22 -32.93 -3.53
C TYR A 30 31.53 -31.45 -3.32
N VAL A 31 32.38 -30.90 -4.19
CA VAL A 31 32.78 -29.49 -4.18
C VAL A 31 31.75 -28.69 -4.95
N VAL A 32 31.03 -27.80 -4.27
CA VAL A 32 30.03 -26.91 -4.89
C VAL A 32 30.75 -25.79 -5.65
N TYR A 33 31.76 -25.20 -5.02
CA TYR A 33 32.70 -24.25 -5.63
C TYR A 33 33.99 -24.17 -4.80
N ASP A 34 35.02 -23.54 -5.36
CA ASP A 34 36.31 -23.32 -4.72
C ASP A 34 36.67 -21.83 -4.67
N SER A 35 37.80 -21.53 -4.04
CA SER A 35 38.36 -20.18 -3.87
C SER A 35 38.73 -19.46 -5.18
N THR A 36 38.64 -20.11 -6.34
CA THR A 36 38.77 -19.43 -7.65
C THR A 36 37.50 -18.68 -8.05
N LYS A 37 36.40 -18.86 -7.32
CA LYS A 37 35.12 -18.17 -7.51
C LYS A 37 34.91 -17.13 -6.43
N ASP A 38 34.48 -15.94 -6.82
CA ASP A 38 34.08 -14.85 -5.90
C ASP A 38 33.06 -15.33 -4.84
N ALA A 39 32.19 -16.27 -5.25
CA ALA A 39 31.20 -16.91 -4.39
C ALA A 39 31.78 -17.52 -3.10
N TYR A 40 33.03 -17.98 -3.10
CA TYR A 40 33.68 -18.52 -1.91
C TYR A 40 33.95 -17.46 -0.84
N ASP A 41 34.44 -16.28 -1.22
CA ASP A 41 34.68 -15.19 -0.27
C ASP A 41 33.40 -14.44 0.10
N ASP A 42 32.44 -14.35 -0.82
CA ASP A 42 31.14 -13.70 -0.59
C ASP A 42 30.23 -14.51 0.36
N ASN A 43 30.39 -15.83 0.43
CA ASN A 43 29.54 -16.71 1.23
C ASN A 43 30.30 -17.35 2.39
N SER A 44 30.90 -16.51 3.24
CA SER A 44 31.67 -16.93 4.42
C SER A 44 30.93 -17.87 5.38
N MET A 45 29.59 -17.91 5.37
CA MET A 45 28.80 -18.82 6.19
C MET A 45 29.03 -20.31 5.91
N PHE A 46 29.59 -20.64 4.74
CA PHE A 46 29.92 -22.01 4.36
C PHE A 46 31.38 -22.39 4.62
N LYS A 47 32.20 -21.49 5.18
CA LYS A 47 33.58 -21.78 5.58
C LYS A 47 33.61 -22.47 6.94
N ARG A 48 33.70 -23.79 6.97
CA ARG A 48 33.62 -24.58 8.22
C ARG A 48 34.91 -25.28 8.57
N GLU A 49 35.88 -25.34 7.67
CA GLU A 49 37.17 -25.93 7.95
C GLU A 49 38.00 -25.00 8.85
N THR A 50 38.74 -25.58 9.81
CA THR A 50 39.43 -24.82 10.88
C THR A 50 40.51 -23.86 10.37
N HIS A 51 40.98 -24.04 9.14
CA HIS A 51 41.98 -23.19 8.51
C HIS A 51 41.37 -21.95 7.81
N GLU A 52 40.05 -21.92 7.65
CA GLU A 52 39.32 -20.86 6.92
C GLU A 52 38.83 -19.72 7.83
N PHE A 53 38.84 -19.93 9.15
CA PHE A 53 38.37 -18.95 10.12
C PHE A 53 39.25 -18.87 11.36
N TRP A 54 39.03 -17.82 12.15
CA TRP A 54 39.56 -17.66 13.51
C TRP A 54 38.45 -17.14 14.43
N ILE A 55 38.61 -17.34 15.74
CA ILE A 55 37.65 -16.85 16.74
C ILE A 55 38.24 -15.61 17.38
N ASP A 56 37.50 -14.51 17.35
CA ASP A 56 37.94 -13.27 17.96
C ASP A 56 37.82 -13.28 19.49
N LYS A 57 38.39 -12.26 20.13
CA LYS A 57 38.37 -12.10 21.59
C LYS A 57 36.96 -12.05 22.20
N ASN A 58 35.93 -11.81 21.39
CA ASN A 58 34.52 -11.78 21.82
C ASN A 58 33.81 -13.12 21.53
N GLY A 59 34.53 -14.15 21.09
CA GLY A 59 33.96 -15.44 20.73
C GLY A 59 33.28 -15.47 19.36
N LYS A 60 33.44 -14.44 18.52
CA LYS A 60 32.80 -14.39 17.19
C LYS A 60 33.73 -14.95 16.11
N LYS A 61 33.15 -15.77 15.23
CA LYS A 61 33.83 -16.35 14.07
C LYS A 61 34.14 -15.26 13.04
N GLN A 62 35.40 -15.18 12.61
CA GLN A 62 35.90 -14.27 11.59
C GLN A 62 36.59 -15.09 10.50
N PHE A 63 36.46 -14.69 9.24
CA PHE A 63 36.88 -15.50 8.11
C PHE A 63 38.07 -14.89 7.38
N TYR A 64 39.01 -15.72 6.94
CA TYR A 64 40.09 -15.26 6.09
C TYR A 64 39.57 -15.00 4.67
N LYS A 65 40.04 -13.91 4.03
CA LYS A 65 39.78 -13.59 2.62
C LYS A 65 40.95 -14.03 1.75
N GLY A 66 40.68 -14.49 0.53
CA GLY A 66 41.70 -14.85 -0.45
C GLY A 66 42.57 -16.06 -0.07
N LYS A 67 42.16 -16.86 0.93
CA LYS A 67 42.81 -18.15 1.21
C LYS A 67 42.24 -19.22 0.30
N GLU A 68 43.11 -20.12 -0.15
CA GLU A 68 42.69 -21.31 -0.88
C GLU A 68 41.77 -22.17 -0.02
N GLY A 69 40.70 -22.68 -0.62
CA GLY A 69 39.72 -23.52 0.05
C GLY A 69 38.57 -23.93 -0.87
N LYS A 70 37.67 -24.76 -0.34
CA LYS A 70 36.56 -25.34 -1.11
C LYS A 70 35.32 -25.35 -0.24
N SER A 71 34.17 -25.07 -0.84
CA SER A 71 32.89 -25.25 -0.17
C SER A 71 32.26 -26.58 -0.57
N TYR A 72 32.19 -27.49 0.38
CA TYR A 72 31.65 -28.83 0.20
C TYR A 72 30.17 -28.89 0.58
N VAL A 73 29.43 -29.84 0.00
CA VAL A 73 28.01 -30.08 0.31
C VAL A 73 27.75 -30.28 1.81
N TRP A 74 28.66 -30.92 2.55
CA TRP A 74 28.52 -31.07 3.99
C TRP A 74 28.52 -29.72 4.74
N GLU A 75 29.24 -28.72 4.25
CA GLU A 75 29.30 -27.39 4.88
C GLU A 75 28.01 -26.60 4.68
N PHE A 76 27.36 -26.75 3.52
CA PHE A 76 26.01 -26.24 3.29
C PHE A 76 25.02 -26.92 4.22
N GLU A 77 25.10 -28.24 4.38
CA GLU A 77 24.20 -28.97 5.24
C GLU A 77 24.28 -28.48 6.69
N GLU A 78 25.51 -28.28 7.21
CA GLU A 78 25.73 -27.75 8.55
C GLU A 78 25.31 -26.28 8.70
N ALA A 79 25.59 -25.44 7.72
CA ALA A 79 25.16 -24.03 7.75
C ALA A 79 23.64 -23.91 7.77
N LEU A 80 22.94 -24.73 6.99
CA LEU A 80 21.49 -24.77 7.01
C LEU A 80 20.94 -25.30 8.34
N LYS A 81 21.62 -26.26 9.00
CA LYS A 81 21.25 -26.71 10.36
C LYS A 81 21.38 -25.59 11.38
N GLU A 82 22.52 -24.89 11.38
CA GLU A 82 22.79 -23.80 12.32
C GLU A 82 21.76 -22.67 12.15
N VAL A 83 21.47 -22.25 10.92
CA VAL A 83 20.45 -21.23 10.64
C VAL A 83 19.06 -21.70 11.09
N GLU A 84 18.72 -22.98 10.88
CA GLU A 84 17.47 -23.56 11.35
C GLU A 84 17.37 -23.49 12.89
N GLU A 85 18.42 -23.90 13.61
CA GLU A 85 18.48 -23.88 15.07
C GLU A 85 18.35 -22.47 15.64
N LEU A 86 19.07 -21.50 15.08
CA LEU A 86 18.93 -20.08 15.43
C LEU A 86 17.51 -19.56 15.16
N GLY A 87 16.88 -20.05 14.10
CA GLY A 87 15.51 -19.70 13.72
C GLY A 87 14.42 -20.35 14.57
N ARG A 88 14.71 -21.41 15.35
CA ARG A 88 13.68 -22.15 16.10
C ARG A 88 12.97 -21.30 17.14
N SER A 89 13.69 -20.42 17.84
CA SER A 89 13.11 -19.48 18.80
C SER A 89 12.22 -18.41 18.14
N ASN A 90 12.39 -18.19 16.84
CA ASN A 90 11.63 -17.23 16.03
C ASN A 90 10.59 -17.91 15.12
N LYS A 91 10.41 -19.23 15.23
CA LYS A 91 9.51 -19.99 14.36
C LYS A 91 8.07 -19.66 14.71
N THR A 92 7.33 -19.13 13.74
CA THR A 92 5.88 -18.91 13.89
C THR A 92 5.18 -20.23 14.26
N LYS A 93 4.28 -20.19 15.24
CA LYS A 93 3.49 -21.36 15.67
C LYS A 93 2.48 -21.79 14.61
N THR A 94 2.14 -20.87 13.71
CA THR A 94 1.14 -21.07 12.65
C THR A 94 1.69 -20.49 11.35
N PHE A 95 1.75 -21.33 10.34
CA PHE A 95 2.09 -20.96 8.97
C PHE A 95 1.01 -21.55 8.06
N THR A 96 0.18 -20.70 7.47
CA THR A 96 -0.86 -21.11 6.53
C THR A 96 -0.37 -20.83 5.12
N CYS A 97 0.00 -21.89 4.39
CA CYS A 97 0.21 -21.81 2.95
C CYS A 97 -1.16 -21.65 2.28
N GLY A 98 -1.35 -20.58 1.51
CA GLY A 98 -2.55 -20.37 0.70
C GLY A 98 -2.63 -21.34 -0.48
N ASN A 99 -2.90 -22.62 -0.21
CA ASN A 99 -3.43 -23.53 -1.23
C ASN A 99 -4.94 -23.30 -1.30
N ASN A 100 -5.33 -22.37 -2.17
CA ASN A 100 -6.69 -22.27 -2.66
C ASN A 100 -7.03 -23.52 -3.50
N SER A 101 -7.41 -24.62 -2.85
CA SER A 101 -8.20 -25.68 -3.49
C SER A 101 -9.51 -25.85 -2.75
N THR A 102 -10.55 -25.28 -3.39
CA THR A 102 -11.97 -25.60 -3.22
C THR A 102 -12.51 -25.61 -1.79
N LYS A 103 -12.63 -24.42 -1.20
CA LYS A 103 -13.87 -24.09 -0.51
C LYS A 103 -14.55 -23.02 -1.35
N SER A 104 -15.76 -23.31 -1.83
CA SER A 104 -16.66 -22.24 -2.21
C SER A 104 -16.83 -21.41 -0.95
N ASP A 105 -16.20 -20.23 -0.92
CA ASP A 105 -16.52 -19.22 0.07
C ASP A 105 -18.05 -19.12 0.04
N ASN A 106 -18.70 -19.37 1.17
CA ASN A 106 -20.10 -19.04 1.33
C ASN A 106 -20.16 -17.52 1.24
N ILE A 107 -20.28 -17.01 0.01
CA ILE A 107 -20.50 -15.60 -0.27
C ILE A 107 -21.79 -15.25 0.45
N ASN A 108 -21.68 -14.37 1.44
CA ASN A 108 -22.76 -13.97 2.34
C ASN A 108 -22.88 -12.45 2.32
N ALA A 109 -22.71 -11.84 1.15
CA ALA A 109 -23.07 -10.45 0.91
C ALA A 109 -24.60 -10.42 0.83
N LYS A 110 -25.26 -10.30 1.97
CA LYS A 110 -26.71 -10.53 2.05
C LYS A 110 -27.54 -9.35 1.54
N ASP A 111 -27.07 -8.12 1.75
CA ASP A 111 -27.94 -6.94 1.65
C ASP A 111 -27.28 -5.61 1.28
N ILE A 112 -25.95 -5.53 1.23
CA ILE A 112 -25.19 -4.32 0.88
C ILE A 112 -23.90 -4.67 0.12
N VAL A 113 -23.52 -3.82 -0.83
CA VAL A 113 -22.22 -3.96 -1.50
C VAL A 113 -21.10 -3.74 -0.48
N THR A 114 -20.21 -4.72 -0.36
CA THR A 114 -19.19 -4.77 0.70
C THR A 114 -17.79 -4.85 0.10
N TYR A 115 -16.91 -3.97 0.54
CA TYR A 115 -15.48 -4.05 0.31
C TYR A 115 -14.84 -4.89 1.42
N HIS A 116 -14.22 -5.99 1.05
CA HIS A 116 -13.41 -6.82 1.94
C HIS A 116 -11.93 -6.51 1.70
N ILE A 117 -11.24 -6.04 2.73
CA ILE A 117 -9.84 -5.65 2.71
C ILE A 117 -9.05 -6.62 3.56
N TYR A 118 -8.10 -7.34 2.97
CA TYR A 118 -7.36 -8.39 3.64
C TYR A 118 -5.97 -7.91 4.08
N HIS A 119 -5.48 -8.46 5.20
CA HIS A 119 -4.17 -8.13 5.76
C HIS A 119 -2.99 -8.32 4.78
N ASP A 120 -3.18 -9.19 3.78
CA ASP A 120 -2.19 -9.59 2.79
C ASP A 120 -2.17 -8.69 1.56
N ASN A 121 -2.91 -7.57 1.57
CA ASN A 121 -3.15 -6.60 0.49
C ASN A 121 -4.27 -6.93 -0.51
N LYS A 122 -4.91 -8.11 -0.42
CA LYS A 122 -6.03 -8.41 -1.31
C LYS A 122 -7.21 -7.50 -0.99
N ILE A 123 -7.93 -7.04 -2.02
CA ILE A 123 -9.17 -6.29 -1.89
C ILE A 123 -10.22 -6.91 -2.81
N GLU A 124 -11.40 -7.17 -2.27
CA GLU A 124 -12.54 -7.71 -3.01
C GLU A 124 -13.76 -6.82 -2.85
N LYS A 125 -14.50 -6.59 -3.94
CA LYS A 125 -15.79 -5.89 -3.94
C LYS A 125 -16.89 -6.93 -4.14
N HIS A 126 -17.62 -7.24 -3.08
CA HIS A 126 -18.71 -8.21 -3.08
C HIS A 126 -20.03 -7.50 -3.35
N ILE A 127 -20.73 -7.92 -4.39
CA ILE A 127 -22.01 -7.36 -4.82
C ILE A 127 -23.10 -8.40 -4.53
N PRO A 128 -24.05 -8.11 -3.62
CA PRO A 128 -25.13 -9.02 -3.26
C PRO A 128 -26.07 -9.23 -4.45
N LYS A 129 -26.76 -10.38 -4.49
CA LYS A 129 -27.78 -10.63 -5.51
C LYS A 129 -28.93 -9.63 -5.45
N LYS A 130 -29.33 -9.25 -4.23
CA LYS A 130 -30.35 -8.25 -3.95
C LYS A 130 -29.82 -7.28 -2.90
N ILE A 131 -29.78 -6.00 -3.24
CA ILE A 131 -29.52 -4.94 -2.26
C ILE A 131 -30.81 -4.69 -1.48
N LYS A 132 -30.71 -4.60 -0.16
CA LYS A 132 -31.84 -4.28 0.71
C LYS A 132 -32.22 -2.81 0.55
N GLU A 133 -33.51 -2.54 0.66
CA GLU A 133 -34.03 -1.17 0.69
C GLU A 133 -33.34 -0.32 1.77
N GLY A 134 -32.82 0.84 1.36
CA GLY A 134 -32.04 1.75 2.19
C GLY A 134 -30.52 1.56 2.11
N ASN A 135 -30.02 0.56 1.37
CA ASN A 135 -28.58 0.31 1.18
C ASN A 135 -28.10 0.59 -0.26
N GLU A 136 -28.97 1.04 -1.16
CA GLU A 136 -28.68 1.24 -2.58
C GLU A 136 -27.53 2.23 -2.81
N THR A 137 -27.44 3.24 -1.95
CA THR A 137 -26.42 4.30 -2.01
C THR A 137 -25.40 4.16 -0.89
N ARG A 138 -25.15 2.94 -0.39
CA ARG A 138 -24.25 2.71 0.74
C ARG A 138 -23.25 1.61 0.44
N TYR A 139 -22.02 1.79 0.94
CA TYR A 139 -20.97 0.79 0.90
C TYR A 139 -20.51 0.44 2.29
N LYS A 140 -20.35 -0.87 2.53
CA LYS A 140 -19.78 -1.42 3.77
C LYS A 140 -18.31 -1.75 3.55
N TYR A 141 -17.48 -1.50 4.56
CA TYR A 141 -16.05 -1.82 4.54
C TYR A 141 -15.70 -2.75 5.71
N VAL A 142 -15.13 -3.90 5.38
CA VAL A 142 -14.74 -4.96 6.34
C VAL A 142 -13.26 -5.26 6.16
N TYR A 143 -12.50 -5.23 7.25
CA TYR A 143 -11.10 -5.64 7.26
C TYR A 143 -10.95 -7.07 7.79
N HIS A 144 -10.11 -7.88 7.14
CA HIS A 144 -9.75 -9.23 7.58
C HIS A 144 -8.32 -9.22 8.11
N ASP A 145 -8.13 -9.59 9.38
CA ASP A 145 -6.81 -9.60 10.02
C ASP A 145 -5.93 -10.79 9.57
N SER A 146 -4.71 -10.90 10.13
CA SER A 146 -3.74 -11.94 9.75
C SER A 146 -4.11 -13.36 10.13
N ILE A 147 -5.12 -13.55 10.98
CA ILE A 147 -5.61 -14.87 11.38
C ILE A 147 -7.02 -15.15 10.84
N GLY A 148 -7.58 -14.22 10.05
CA GLY A 148 -8.85 -14.36 9.35
C GLY A 148 -10.06 -13.84 10.12
N ASN A 149 -9.89 -13.07 11.20
CA ASN A 149 -11.02 -12.43 11.87
C ASN A 149 -11.57 -11.28 11.04
N GLU A 150 -12.89 -11.14 11.03
CA GLU A 150 -13.59 -10.03 10.38
C GLU A 150 -13.79 -8.85 11.32
N HIS A 151 -13.46 -7.66 10.81
CA HIS A 151 -13.61 -6.39 11.47
C HIS A 151 -14.52 -5.49 10.63
N GLU A 152 -15.78 -5.33 11.02
CA GLU A 152 -16.66 -4.33 10.41
C GLU A 152 -16.19 -2.93 10.79
N ILE A 153 -15.69 -2.19 9.81
CA ILE A 153 -15.02 -0.90 10.05
C ILE A 153 -16.02 0.24 9.97
N THR A 154 -16.77 0.33 8.87
CA THR A 154 -17.74 1.40 8.66
C THR A 154 -18.70 1.08 7.51
N THR A 155 -19.83 1.78 7.49
CA THR A 155 -20.75 1.85 6.35
C THR A 155 -20.96 3.32 6.00
N VAL A 156 -20.77 3.67 4.74
CA VAL A 156 -20.74 5.06 4.26
C VAL A 156 -21.66 5.25 3.07
N ASP A 157 -22.20 6.45 2.93
CA ASP A 157 -23.01 6.81 1.78
C ASP A 157 -22.11 7.17 0.59
N TRP A 158 -22.59 6.86 -0.61
CA TRP A 158 -21.94 7.20 -1.87
C TRP A 158 -22.90 7.91 -2.82
N HIS A 159 -22.34 8.70 -3.72
CA HIS A 159 -23.07 9.33 -4.81
C HIS A 159 -22.23 9.36 -6.09
N THR A 160 -22.87 9.60 -7.23
CA THR A 160 -22.17 9.78 -8.50
C THR A 160 -21.94 11.25 -8.82
N THR A 161 -20.80 11.56 -9.44
CA THR A 161 -20.60 12.81 -10.18
C THR A 161 -19.92 12.50 -11.52
N LYS A 162 -19.91 13.46 -12.44
CA LYS A 162 -19.10 13.35 -13.66
C LYS A 162 -17.63 13.31 -13.29
N GLU A 163 -16.89 12.41 -13.94
CA GLU A 163 -15.43 12.37 -13.85
C GLU A 163 -14.85 13.76 -14.12
N LYS A 164 -13.76 14.13 -13.44
CA LYS A 164 -13.08 15.40 -13.56
C LYS A 164 -11.65 15.20 -14.04
N GLY A 165 -11.29 15.87 -15.14
CA GLY A 165 -9.91 15.98 -15.57
C GLY A 165 -9.05 16.78 -14.59
N VAL A 166 -7.74 16.73 -14.78
CA VAL A 166 -6.79 17.57 -14.03
C VAL A 166 -7.18 19.03 -14.18
N GLY A 167 -7.22 19.75 -13.06
CA GLY A 167 -7.69 21.12 -13.07
C GLY A 167 -6.76 22.05 -13.84
N GLN A 168 -7.31 22.91 -14.68
CA GLN A 168 -6.60 23.89 -15.49
C GLN A 168 -6.69 25.27 -14.86
N VAL A 169 -5.57 26.01 -14.79
CA VAL A 169 -5.52 27.33 -14.14
C VAL A 169 -6.05 28.40 -15.09
N TYR A 170 -6.87 29.29 -14.56
CA TYR A 170 -7.38 30.49 -15.22
C TYR A 170 -7.25 31.70 -14.30
N ASN A 171 -7.00 32.88 -14.89
CA ASN A 171 -6.94 34.15 -14.17
C ASN A 171 -8.32 34.82 -14.04
N THR A 172 -9.28 34.39 -14.86
CA THR A 172 -10.65 34.90 -14.89
C THR A 172 -11.64 33.75 -14.76
N LYS A 173 -12.88 34.06 -14.35
CA LYS A 173 -13.95 33.06 -14.25
C LYS A 173 -14.19 32.43 -15.64
N PRO A 174 -14.13 31.10 -15.79
CA PRO A 174 -14.45 30.46 -17.06
C PRO A 174 -15.89 30.77 -17.52
N THR A 175 -16.10 30.92 -18.83
CA THR A 175 -17.40 31.25 -19.44
C THR A 175 -17.76 30.34 -20.62
N HIS A 176 -17.16 29.16 -20.67
CA HIS A 176 -17.24 28.21 -21.80
C HIS A 176 -18.52 27.38 -21.84
N SER A 177 -19.36 27.45 -20.81
CA SER A 177 -20.63 26.75 -20.73
C SER A 177 -21.63 27.52 -19.86
N LYS A 178 -22.91 27.18 -19.97
CA LYS A 178 -23.98 27.77 -19.16
C LYS A 178 -23.78 27.42 -17.68
N VAL A 179 -23.91 28.40 -16.82
CA VAL A 179 -23.78 28.25 -15.37
C VAL A 179 -25.07 27.69 -14.80
N LEU A 180 -25.00 26.57 -14.08
CA LEU A 180 -26.11 26.01 -13.31
C LEU A 180 -26.15 26.58 -11.88
N SER A 181 -24.98 26.76 -11.27
CA SER A 181 -24.86 27.37 -9.95
C SER A 181 -23.54 28.09 -9.81
N ASP A 182 -23.55 29.21 -9.09
CA ASP A 182 -22.37 30.03 -8.81
C ASP A 182 -22.47 30.49 -7.35
N GLN A 183 -21.72 29.85 -6.47
CA GLN A 183 -21.91 29.96 -5.02
C GLN A 183 -20.61 30.35 -4.34
N TYR A 184 -20.70 31.29 -3.39
CA TYR A 184 -19.64 31.50 -2.41
C TYR A 184 -19.63 30.35 -1.42
N VAL A 185 -18.43 29.84 -1.13
CA VAL A 185 -18.21 28.70 -0.21
C VAL A 185 -17.11 29.05 0.78
N SER A 186 -17.09 28.39 1.94
CA SER A 186 -16.02 28.55 2.94
C SER A 186 -15.36 27.19 3.19
N GLU A 187 -14.52 26.76 2.25
CA GLU A 187 -14.00 25.39 2.17
C GLU A 187 -12.46 25.36 2.14
N GLY A 188 -11.85 25.91 3.19
CA GLY A 188 -10.40 26.05 3.28
C GLY A 188 -9.89 27.13 2.33
N ASN A 189 -9.12 26.73 1.31
CA ASN A 189 -8.61 27.68 0.31
C ASN A 189 -9.63 28.04 -0.76
N THR A 190 -10.72 27.27 -0.88
CA THR A 190 -11.79 27.53 -1.85
C THR A 190 -12.80 28.52 -1.26
N SER A 191 -13.08 29.57 -2.03
CA SER A 191 -13.99 30.66 -1.66
C SER A 191 -15.22 30.78 -2.55
N ARG A 192 -15.21 30.17 -3.73
CA ARG A 192 -16.34 30.17 -4.67
C ARG A 192 -16.27 28.96 -5.60
N ARG A 193 -17.44 28.37 -5.88
CA ARG A 193 -17.61 27.21 -6.74
C ARG A 193 -18.66 27.50 -7.81
N VAL A 194 -18.33 27.19 -9.06
CA VAL A 194 -19.23 27.29 -10.20
C VAL A 194 -19.44 25.91 -10.79
N LYS A 195 -20.70 25.53 -10.99
CA LYS A 195 -21.10 24.31 -11.68
C LYS A 195 -21.69 24.69 -13.03
N TYR A 196 -21.24 24.02 -14.08
CA TYR A 196 -21.68 24.26 -15.45
C TYR A 196 -22.60 23.14 -15.95
N GLU A 197 -23.43 23.45 -16.94
CA GLU A 197 -24.41 22.51 -17.52
C GLU A 197 -23.74 21.30 -18.20
N ASN A 198 -22.54 21.49 -18.72
CA ASN A 198 -21.72 20.39 -19.27
C ASN A 198 -21.06 19.50 -18.19
N GLY A 199 -21.31 19.76 -16.89
CA GLY A 199 -20.76 19.00 -15.76
C GLY A 199 -19.39 19.49 -15.28
N ASP A 200 -18.80 20.51 -15.91
CA ASP A 200 -17.54 21.11 -15.47
C ASP A 200 -17.72 21.78 -14.11
N ILE A 201 -16.62 21.87 -13.35
CA ILE A 201 -16.57 22.56 -12.07
C ILE A 201 -15.42 23.55 -12.12
N ALA A 202 -15.67 24.82 -11.81
CA ALA A 202 -14.63 25.80 -11.57
C ALA A 202 -14.60 26.20 -10.10
N GLU A 203 -13.42 26.08 -9.50
CA GLU A 203 -13.15 26.49 -8.12
C GLU A 203 -12.32 27.76 -8.11
N TYR A 204 -12.63 28.68 -7.23
CA TYR A 204 -11.89 29.92 -7.05
C TYR A 204 -11.42 30.09 -5.62
N GLY A 205 -10.17 30.51 -5.47
CA GLY A 205 -9.59 30.68 -4.15
C GLY A 205 -8.10 30.94 -4.16
N THR A 206 -7.48 30.79 -2.99
CA THR A 206 -6.05 31.08 -2.79
C THR A 206 -5.21 29.82 -2.97
N HIS A 207 -4.36 29.80 -3.99
CA HIS A 207 -3.40 28.74 -4.24
C HIS A 207 -2.02 29.09 -3.65
N PRO A 208 -1.36 28.17 -2.91
CA PRO A 208 -0.15 28.48 -2.13
C PRO A 208 1.03 29.00 -2.95
N LYS A 209 1.11 28.66 -4.24
CA LYS A 209 2.17 29.12 -5.17
C LYS A 209 1.72 30.09 -6.26
N LYS A 210 0.41 30.19 -6.49
CA LYS A 210 -0.13 30.88 -7.68
C LYS A 210 -0.98 32.10 -7.30
N GLY A 211 -1.13 32.38 -6.00
CA GLY A 211 -2.00 33.44 -5.53
C GLY A 211 -3.47 33.09 -5.77
N ILE A 212 -4.28 34.09 -6.03
CA ILE A 212 -5.72 33.94 -6.24
C ILE A 212 -5.97 33.51 -7.68
N ILE A 213 -6.60 32.35 -7.87
CA ILE A 213 -6.81 31.75 -9.20
C ILE A 213 -8.18 31.10 -9.32
N TRP A 214 -8.59 30.88 -10.57
CA TRP A 214 -9.61 29.92 -10.94
C TRP A 214 -8.97 28.60 -11.35
N LEU A 215 -9.60 27.49 -11.01
CA LEU A 215 -9.20 26.16 -11.41
C LEU A 215 -10.39 25.43 -12.01
N LEU A 216 -10.34 25.19 -13.33
CA LEU A 216 -11.40 24.53 -14.09
C LEU A 216 -11.11 23.03 -14.22
N TYR A 217 -12.00 22.22 -13.67
CA TYR A 217 -12.02 20.77 -13.84
C TYR A 217 -13.05 20.41 -14.90
N LYS A 218 -12.55 19.98 -16.07
CA LYS A 218 -13.42 19.56 -17.18
C LYS A 218 -14.04 18.20 -16.90
N ALA A 219 -15.32 18.06 -17.19
CA ALA A 219 -16.05 16.82 -17.09
C ALA A 219 -15.59 15.82 -18.16
N GLY A 220 -15.34 14.59 -17.71
CA GLY A 220 -15.20 13.42 -18.58
C GLY A 220 -16.56 12.88 -19.02
N LYS A 221 -16.52 11.83 -19.84
CA LYS A 221 -17.73 11.15 -20.31
C LYS A 221 -18.31 10.22 -19.22
N ASN A 222 -17.44 9.69 -18.36
CA ASN A 222 -17.77 8.71 -17.34
C ASN A 222 -18.36 9.36 -16.08
N ASN A 223 -19.04 8.53 -15.29
CA ASN A 223 -19.39 8.87 -13.92
C ASN A 223 -18.40 8.19 -12.97
N VAL A 224 -18.14 8.83 -11.84
CA VAL A 224 -17.33 8.28 -10.75
C VAL A 224 -18.16 8.21 -9.48
N GLU A 225 -17.97 7.15 -8.70
CA GLU A 225 -18.59 6.96 -7.39
C GLU A 225 -17.68 7.56 -6.32
N LEU A 226 -18.22 8.49 -5.54
CA LEU A 226 -17.53 9.10 -4.41
C LEU A 226 -18.25 8.72 -3.13
N ILE A 227 -17.49 8.31 -2.11
CA ILE A 227 -18.00 8.12 -0.75
C ILE A 227 -17.73 9.38 0.06
N LYS A 228 -18.62 9.68 1.01
CA LYS A 228 -18.31 10.62 2.09
C LYS A 228 -17.55 9.87 3.18
N MET A 229 -16.29 10.25 3.41
CA MET A 229 -15.49 9.68 4.48
C MET A 229 -16.10 10.05 5.85
N PRO A 230 -16.15 9.11 6.82
CA PRO A 230 -16.48 9.44 8.20
C PRO A 230 -15.64 10.62 8.72
N ASP A 231 -16.25 11.57 9.44
CA ASP A 231 -15.52 12.74 9.96
C ASP A 231 -14.35 12.36 10.88
N SER A 232 -14.44 11.17 11.48
CA SER A 232 -13.29 10.46 12.03
C SER A 232 -13.56 8.96 12.03
N LEU A 233 -12.49 8.19 12.17
CA LEU A 233 -12.55 6.75 12.42
C LEU A 233 -11.60 6.43 13.57
N ASN A 234 -12.02 5.56 14.49
CA ASN A 234 -11.20 5.16 15.65
C ASN A 234 -11.51 3.71 16.04
N TYR A 235 -11.32 2.79 15.10
CA TYR A 235 -11.53 1.36 15.33
C TYR A 235 -10.32 0.75 16.03
N LYS A 236 -10.55 0.06 17.16
CA LYS A 236 -9.53 -0.70 17.89
C LYS A 236 -10.14 -1.98 18.46
N LYS A 237 -9.71 -3.14 17.96
CA LYS A 237 -10.16 -4.45 18.44
C LYS A 237 -9.16 -5.52 18.00
N ASP A 238 -8.92 -6.52 18.85
CA ASP A 238 -8.10 -7.71 18.53
C ASP A 238 -6.71 -7.37 17.96
N GLY A 239 -6.09 -6.29 18.44
CA GLY A 239 -4.78 -5.80 17.95
C GLY A 239 -4.82 -5.01 16.64
N VAL A 240 -5.97 -4.94 15.96
CA VAL A 240 -6.19 -4.09 14.79
C VAL A 240 -6.50 -2.66 15.22
N SER A 241 -5.81 -1.69 14.63
CA SER A 241 -6.03 -0.25 14.84
C SER A 241 -6.19 0.46 13.51
N ILE A 242 -7.39 0.98 13.24
CA ILE A 242 -7.73 1.72 12.01
C ILE A 242 -8.32 3.04 12.44
N ALA A 243 -7.52 4.10 12.38
CA ALA A 243 -7.93 5.39 12.91
C ALA A 243 -7.45 6.57 12.07
N TYR A 244 -8.33 7.54 11.86
CA TYR A 244 -7.96 8.84 11.31
C TYR A 244 -8.87 9.96 11.81
N SER A 245 -8.41 11.19 11.66
CA SER A 245 -9.21 12.40 11.83
C SER A 245 -8.85 13.44 10.77
N PHE A 246 -9.78 14.30 10.40
CA PHE A 246 -9.49 15.39 9.47
C PHE A 246 -8.84 16.61 10.15
N SER A 247 -8.03 17.33 9.39
CA SER A 247 -7.55 18.67 9.76
C SER A 247 -7.99 19.72 8.76
N LYS A 248 -8.81 20.69 9.23
CA LYS A 248 -9.11 21.97 8.57
C LYS A 248 -9.29 21.92 7.04
N THR A 249 -10.12 21.00 6.57
CA THR A 249 -10.40 20.77 5.15
C THR A 249 -11.87 20.46 4.96
N GLN A 250 -12.43 20.68 3.77
CA GLN A 250 -13.78 20.23 3.40
C GLN A 250 -13.73 19.19 2.27
N ARG A 251 -12.52 18.75 1.89
CA ARG A 251 -12.29 17.66 0.94
C ARG A 251 -12.56 16.29 1.59
N ARG A 252 -13.81 16.08 1.99
CA ARG A 252 -14.33 14.94 2.78
C ARG A 252 -14.73 13.74 1.94
N TYR A 253 -14.61 13.83 0.62
CA TYR A 253 -15.02 12.78 -0.31
C TYR A 253 -13.79 12.12 -0.92
N THR A 254 -13.91 10.83 -1.24
CA THR A 254 -12.85 10.06 -1.91
C THR A 254 -13.48 8.98 -2.78
N GLY A 255 -12.70 8.36 -3.67
CA GLY A 255 -13.17 7.23 -4.46
C GLY A 255 -13.44 6.02 -3.57
N ALA A 256 -14.51 5.27 -3.82
CA ALA A 256 -14.88 4.11 -3.01
C ALA A 256 -13.73 3.08 -2.91
N ASP A 257 -13.05 2.83 -4.03
CA ASP A 257 -11.90 1.94 -4.13
C ASP A 257 -10.68 2.49 -3.37
N SER A 258 -10.39 3.77 -3.56
CA SER A 258 -9.30 4.47 -2.85
C SER A 258 -9.51 4.45 -1.34
N PHE A 259 -10.76 4.51 -0.86
CA PHE A 259 -11.08 4.36 0.56
C PHE A 259 -10.82 2.95 1.09
N ALA A 260 -11.09 1.91 0.31
CA ALA A 260 -10.73 0.53 0.68
C ALA A 260 -9.21 0.39 0.86
N GLY A 261 -8.44 0.91 -0.10
CA GLY A 261 -6.97 1.00 0.01
C GLY A 261 -6.53 1.75 1.25
N PHE A 262 -7.15 2.91 1.54
CA PHE A 262 -6.84 3.72 2.71
C PHE A 262 -7.12 2.99 4.03
N ILE A 263 -8.21 2.23 4.14
CA ILE A 263 -8.50 1.40 5.32
C ILE A 263 -7.42 0.35 5.54
N GLY A 264 -7.03 -0.38 4.48
CA GLY A 264 -5.98 -1.39 4.57
C GLY A 264 -4.63 -0.81 4.98
N TYR A 265 -4.26 0.31 4.36
CA TYR A 265 -3.08 1.09 4.74
C TYR A 265 -3.13 1.48 6.22
N LEU A 266 -4.22 2.07 6.72
CA LEU A 266 -4.35 2.44 8.12
C LEU A 266 -4.14 1.22 9.04
N ALA A 267 -4.80 0.09 8.74
CA ALA A 267 -4.66 -1.14 9.50
C ALA A 267 -3.20 -1.62 9.57
N LYS A 268 -2.50 -1.61 8.43
CA LYS A 268 -1.10 -2.06 8.33
C LYS A 268 -0.13 -1.15 9.05
N SER A 269 -0.36 0.16 8.96
CA SER A 269 0.44 1.15 9.67
C SER A 269 0.24 1.02 11.19
N GLY A 270 -1.00 0.77 11.62
CA GLY A 270 -1.42 0.72 13.02
C GLY A 270 -1.49 2.09 13.69
N TYR A 271 -1.24 3.18 12.96
CA TYR A 271 -1.20 4.54 13.51
C TYR A 271 -2.51 5.28 13.27
N LYS A 272 -2.86 6.17 14.21
CA LYS A 272 -3.91 7.17 13.97
C LYS A 272 -3.32 8.29 13.13
N LEU A 273 -3.87 8.50 11.94
CA LEU A 273 -3.38 9.53 11.03
C LEU A 273 -4.27 10.76 11.00
N THR A 274 -3.69 11.90 10.63
CA THR A 274 -4.46 13.12 10.37
C THR A 274 -4.51 13.36 8.87
N THR A 275 -5.69 13.39 8.26
CA THR A 275 -5.84 13.61 6.83
C THR A 275 -6.21 15.05 6.51
N THR A 276 -5.62 15.61 5.45
CA THR A 276 -6.02 16.92 4.87
C THR A 276 -7.05 16.74 3.74
N GLY A 277 -7.53 15.51 3.58
CA GLY A 277 -8.61 15.11 2.70
C GLY A 277 -8.19 14.67 1.31
N SER A 278 -9.20 14.53 0.46
CA SER A 278 -9.08 13.98 -0.88
C SER A 278 -9.73 14.95 -1.88
N CYS A 279 -11.03 14.84 -2.14
CA CYS A 279 -11.78 15.73 -3.03
C CYS A 279 -13.08 16.26 -2.38
N PHE A 280 -13.71 17.23 -3.05
CA PHE A 280 -15.07 17.70 -2.74
C PHE A 280 -16.11 16.75 -3.33
N SER A 281 -17.38 16.93 -2.97
CA SER A 281 -18.49 16.09 -3.47
C SER A 281 -18.62 16.09 -4.99
N GLU A 282 -18.16 17.14 -5.67
CA GLU A 282 -18.20 17.24 -7.13
C GLU A 282 -16.97 16.63 -7.83
N GLY A 283 -16.08 15.99 -7.07
CA GLY A 283 -14.84 15.41 -7.59
C GLY A 283 -13.74 16.43 -7.90
N SER A 284 -13.97 17.73 -7.71
CA SER A 284 -12.95 18.79 -7.70
C SER A 284 -12.12 18.74 -6.42
N SER A 285 -10.96 19.40 -6.40
CA SER A 285 -10.00 19.19 -5.29
C SER A 285 -9.12 20.40 -4.95
N PHE A 286 -9.61 21.61 -5.21
CA PHE A 286 -8.89 22.85 -5.00
C PHE A 286 -8.30 22.95 -3.58
N PRO A 287 -7.06 23.45 -3.40
CA PRO A 287 -6.18 24.06 -4.42
C PRO A 287 -5.41 23.03 -5.26
N SER A 288 -5.54 21.73 -4.98
CA SER A 288 -4.85 20.69 -5.75
C SER A 288 -5.46 20.53 -7.14
N GLN A 289 -4.61 20.28 -8.13
CA GLN A 289 -5.04 19.97 -9.50
C GLN A 289 -5.35 18.47 -9.66
N GLU A 290 -4.77 17.63 -8.81
CA GLU A 290 -4.58 16.20 -9.11
C GLU A 290 -5.33 15.27 -8.15
N HIS A 291 -5.93 15.78 -7.09
CA HIS A 291 -6.76 14.98 -6.20
C HIS A 291 -8.17 14.69 -6.75
N CYS A 292 -8.42 15.06 -8.01
CA CYS A 292 -9.75 14.95 -8.60
C CYS A 292 -10.26 13.50 -8.58
N ASN A 293 -11.58 13.34 -8.54
CA ASN A 293 -12.28 12.05 -8.50
C ASN A 293 -11.95 11.19 -7.28
N GLY A 294 -11.34 11.77 -6.24
CA GLY A 294 -11.05 11.05 -5.02
C GLY A 294 -9.96 9.98 -5.17
N ARG A 295 -9.07 10.12 -6.16
CA ARG A 295 -8.02 9.15 -6.45
C ARG A 295 -6.81 9.19 -5.51
N SER A 296 -6.77 10.17 -4.61
CA SER A 296 -5.67 10.41 -3.68
C SER A 296 -6.16 10.81 -2.30
N VAL A 297 -5.41 10.49 -1.25
CA VAL A 297 -5.65 10.91 0.12
C VAL A 297 -4.35 11.49 0.69
N ASP A 298 -4.40 12.72 1.19
CA ASP A 298 -3.27 13.34 1.88
C ASP A 298 -3.31 13.02 3.38
N THR A 299 -2.15 12.75 3.97
CA THR A 299 -1.99 12.61 5.42
C THR A 299 -0.83 13.45 5.94
N LEU A 300 -1.01 14.11 7.09
CA LEU A 300 0.07 14.83 7.76
C LEU A 300 1.13 13.82 8.23
N TYR A 301 2.39 14.24 8.18
CA TYR A 301 3.48 13.48 8.78
C TYR A 301 3.28 13.33 10.29
N LEU A 302 3.62 12.15 10.81
CA LEU A 302 3.71 11.88 12.24
C LEU A 302 4.93 12.55 12.87
N GLY A 303 5.94 12.90 12.05
CA GLY A 303 7.15 13.58 12.50
C GLY A 303 8.19 12.63 13.10
N ILE A 304 7.96 11.32 13.02
CA ILE A 304 8.87 10.26 13.43
C ILE A 304 9.21 9.41 12.22
N VAL A 305 10.50 9.41 11.82
CA VAL A 305 10.98 8.81 10.56
C VAL A 305 10.54 7.35 10.41
N GLU A 306 10.68 6.54 11.46
CA GLU A 306 10.29 5.13 11.43
C GLU A 306 8.78 4.94 11.20
N GLN A 307 7.95 5.79 11.84
CA GLN A 307 6.50 5.70 11.74
C GLN A 307 6.02 6.16 10.37
N ASP A 308 6.52 7.29 9.88
CA ASP A 308 6.20 7.81 8.55
C ASP A 308 6.73 6.89 7.44
N GLN A 309 7.87 6.22 7.65
CA GLN A 309 8.36 5.19 6.73
C GLN A 309 7.37 4.00 6.67
N LYS A 310 6.92 3.51 7.81
CA LYS A 310 5.91 2.44 7.87
C LYS A 310 4.59 2.86 7.20
N VAL A 311 4.21 4.12 7.33
CA VAL A 311 3.05 4.70 6.65
C VAL A 311 3.23 4.66 5.12
N ILE A 312 4.38 5.12 4.60
CA ILE A 312 4.71 5.06 3.17
C ILE A 312 4.67 3.62 2.66
N ASP A 313 5.34 2.71 3.36
CA ASP A 313 5.40 1.30 2.97
C ASP A 313 4.00 0.66 2.97
N SER A 314 3.13 1.07 3.90
CA SER A 314 1.74 0.60 3.99
C SER A 314 0.87 1.14 2.85
N ALA A 315 1.03 2.41 2.46
CA ALA A 315 0.32 2.99 1.32
C ALA A 315 0.68 2.25 0.02
N ILE A 316 1.98 2.01 -0.21
CA ILE A 316 2.46 1.25 -1.38
C ILE A 316 1.93 -0.20 -1.34
N PHE A 317 1.97 -0.83 -0.16
CA PHE A 317 1.48 -2.21 0.02
C PHE A 317 -0.02 -2.33 -0.29
N PHE A 318 -0.81 -1.30 -0.03
CA PHE A 318 -2.23 -1.21 -0.39
C PHE A 318 -2.47 -0.39 -1.66
N HIS A 319 -1.63 -0.61 -2.67
CA HIS A 319 -1.88 -0.27 -4.08
C HIS A 319 -2.02 1.23 -4.41
N PHE A 320 -1.56 2.13 -3.56
CA PHE A 320 -1.30 3.52 -3.96
C PHE A 320 -0.02 3.56 -4.79
N THR A 321 -0.17 3.93 -6.07
CA THR A 321 0.94 3.89 -7.04
C THR A 321 1.77 5.17 -7.04
N GLU A 322 1.21 6.27 -6.54
CA GLU A 322 1.88 7.56 -6.43
C GLU A 322 1.96 7.97 -4.97
N VAL A 323 3.07 7.66 -4.31
CA VAL A 323 3.32 8.13 -2.94
C VAL A 323 4.37 9.21 -3.00
N LEU A 324 4.01 10.47 -2.73
CA LEU A 324 4.91 11.62 -2.84
C LEU A 324 5.17 12.25 -1.47
N LYS A 325 6.45 12.58 -1.23
CA LYS A 325 6.92 13.24 -0.01
C LYS A 325 7.52 14.62 -0.30
N GLY A 326 7.68 15.42 0.75
CA GLY A 326 8.41 16.68 0.69
C GLY A 326 9.91 16.52 0.41
N ILE A 327 10.60 17.66 0.37
CA ILE A 327 12.03 17.78 0.07
C ILE A 327 12.87 18.35 1.21
N ASN A 328 12.25 18.73 2.33
CA ASN A 328 12.99 19.19 3.51
C ASN A 328 13.87 18.08 4.11
N GLU A 329 14.79 18.46 5.00
CA GLU A 329 15.75 17.54 5.61
C GLU A 329 15.08 16.32 6.27
N TYR A 330 13.94 16.54 6.92
CA TYR A 330 13.14 15.46 7.49
C TYR A 330 12.68 14.45 6.42
N CYS A 331 12.04 14.94 5.36
CA CYS A 331 11.50 14.11 4.29
C CYS A 331 12.60 13.37 3.52
N GLN A 332 13.81 13.93 3.41
CA GLN A 332 14.93 13.25 2.74
C GLN A 332 15.30 11.91 3.40
N LYS A 333 15.00 11.73 4.70
CA LYS A 333 15.23 10.48 5.45
C LYS A 333 14.26 9.37 5.07
N LEU A 334 13.09 9.72 4.54
CA LEU A 334 12.05 8.77 4.10
C LEU A 334 12.41 8.18 2.73
N LYS A 335 12.10 6.90 2.51
CA LYS A 335 12.47 6.13 1.31
C LYS A 335 11.21 5.63 0.60
N ARG A 336 11.37 5.22 -0.67
CA ARG A 336 10.32 4.62 -1.53
C ARG A 336 9.13 5.51 -1.92
N ALA A 337 9.09 6.75 -1.43
CA ALA A 337 8.19 7.80 -1.91
C ALA A 337 8.91 8.72 -2.91
N GLY A 338 8.19 9.13 -3.95
CA GLY A 338 8.64 10.08 -4.96
C GLY A 338 8.75 11.52 -4.43
N ASN A 339 9.36 12.40 -5.23
CA ASN A 339 9.56 13.80 -4.88
C ASN A 339 8.32 14.64 -5.25
N GLY A 340 7.54 15.04 -4.24
CA GLY A 340 6.40 15.95 -4.40
C GLY A 340 6.78 17.44 -4.32
N GLY A 341 8.05 17.76 -4.08
CA GLY A 341 8.52 19.12 -3.91
C GLY A 341 8.07 19.77 -2.61
N SER A 342 8.32 21.09 -2.48
CA SER A 342 8.11 21.83 -1.24
C SER A 342 6.67 21.88 -0.72
N LEU A 343 5.66 21.68 -1.58
CA LEU A 343 4.26 21.65 -1.16
C LEU A 343 3.95 20.48 -0.22
N HIS A 344 4.69 19.38 -0.36
CA HIS A 344 4.52 18.16 0.41
C HIS A 344 5.43 18.13 1.65
N ASN A 345 6.02 19.25 2.07
CA ASN A 345 6.88 19.29 3.26
C ASN A 345 6.12 19.07 4.58
N SER A 346 4.79 19.22 4.58
CA SER A 346 3.93 19.06 5.76
C SER A 346 3.07 17.79 5.72
N HIS A 347 3.01 17.09 4.60
CA HIS A 347 2.11 15.96 4.40
C HIS A 347 2.64 15.00 3.33
N LEU A 348 2.24 13.74 3.47
CA LEU A 348 2.39 12.70 2.48
C LEU A 348 1.19 12.70 1.54
N HIS A 349 1.46 12.67 0.23
CA HIS A 349 0.45 12.40 -0.78
C HIS A 349 0.40 10.91 -1.07
N SER A 350 -0.78 10.28 -0.94
CA SER A 350 -1.01 8.89 -1.36
C SER A 350 -2.06 8.88 -2.48
N GLY A 351 -1.61 8.78 -3.72
CA GLY A 351 -2.40 8.99 -4.91
C GLY A 351 -2.42 7.82 -5.89
N ASN A 352 -3.28 8.00 -6.91
CA ASN A 352 -3.48 7.08 -8.02
C ASN A 352 -3.64 5.63 -7.54
N PHE A 353 -4.59 5.40 -6.64
CA PHE A 353 -4.94 4.06 -6.20
C PHE A 353 -5.27 3.17 -7.41
N ASN A 354 -4.66 1.99 -7.49
CA ASN A 354 -4.87 1.08 -8.60
C ASN A 354 -6.16 0.26 -8.43
N SER A 355 -7.30 0.76 -8.91
CA SER A 355 -8.57 0.03 -8.85
C SER A 355 -8.57 -1.32 -9.59
N SER A 356 -7.66 -1.56 -10.54
CA SER A 356 -7.62 -2.83 -11.29
C SER A 356 -7.26 -4.05 -10.43
N VAL A 357 -6.68 -3.84 -9.25
CA VAL A 357 -6.36 -4.92 -8.29
C VAL A 357 -7.59 -5.45 -7.57
N ILE A 358 -8.71 -4.70 -7.58
CA ILE A 358 -9.92 -5.07 -6.87
C ILE A 358 -10.66 -6.15 -7.64
N LYS A 359 -10.75 -7.33 -7.02
CA LYS A 359 -11.55 -8.42 -7.57
C LYS A 359 -13.03 -8.17 -7.28
N THR A 360 -13.83 -8.01 -8.31
CA THR A 360 -15.28 -7.93 -8.17
C THR A 360 -15.88 -9.33 -8.10
N ILE A 361 -16.67 -9.60 -7.06
CA ILE A 361 -17.38 -10.86 -6.85
C ILE A 361 -18.87 -10.56 -6.81
N LYS A 362 -19.63 -11.17 -7.71
CA LYS A 362 -21.09 -11.01 -7.78
C LYS A 362 -21.75 -12.30 -7.32
N GLU A 363 -22.66 -12.21 -6.37
CA GLU A 363 -23.54 -13.33 -6.05
C GLU A 363 -24.50 -13.61 -7.22
N LYS A 364 -24.76 -14.90 -7.47
CA LYS A 364 -25.59 -15.36 -8.60
C LYS A 364 -27.05 -15.57 -8.22
#